data_AF-K2S6B3-F1
#
_entry.id   AF-K2S6B3-F1
#
_cell.length_a   1.000
_cell.length_b   1.000
_cell.length_c   1.000
_cell.angle_alpha   90.00
_cell.angle_beta   90.00
_cell.angle_gamma   90.00
#
_symmetry.space_group_name_H-M   'P 1'
#
loop_
_entity.id
_entity.type
_entity.pdbx_description
1 polymer ?
#
loop_
_entity_poly.entity_id
_entity_poly.type
_entity_poly.pdbx_seq_one_letter_code
_entity_poly.pdbx_strand_id
1 'polypeptide(L)'
;MRFSTLALWLATLFSFFTPSLACKKRYYQYWMEFANCNEGLQPTIKERAARECATFRQPFVDLSAQTQNQLGRDITAELTIAGGTIDEYTDKGNTNCIYYQCTVTAWRYREWQTNMEHRALPSFPGWKLKSRYFGPGTNNCD
;
A
#
# COMPACT_ATOMS: atom_id res chain seq x y z
N MET A 1 9.84 -16.72 -50.40
CA MET A 1 9.08 -16.21 -49.24
C MET A 1 10.09 -15.77 -48.18
N ARG A 2 10.27 -14.45 -47.99
CA ARG A 2 11.15 -13.92 -46.94
C ARG A 2 10.38 -13.98 -45.63
N PHE A 3 10.69 -14.98 -44.79
CA PHE A 3 10.15 -15.06 -43.44
C PHE A 3 10.69 -13.88 -42.63
N SER A 4 9.80 -12.97 -42.22
CA SER A 4 10.12 -11.81 -41.39
C SER A 4 10.58 -12.25 -40.01
N THR A 5 11.88 -12.55 -39.87
CA THR A 5 12.53 -12.84 -38.58
C THR A 5 12.42 -11.67 -37.60
N LEU A 6 12.28 -10.44 -38.08
CA LEU A 6 12.21 -9.21 -37.29
C LEU A 6 11.10 -9.20 -36.22
N ALA A 7 9.91 -9.73 -36.54
CA ALA A 7 8.80 -9.76 -35.57
C ALA A 7 9.05 -10.76 -34.42
N LEU A 8 9.77 -11.85 -34.67
CA LEU A 8 10.10 -12.85 -33.65
C LEU A 8 11.11 -12.31 -32.62
N TRP A 9 12.08 -11.53 -33.07
CA TRP A 9 13.08 -10.90 -32.19
C TRP A 9 12.48 -9.80 -31.29
N LEU A 10 11.54 -9.02 -31.81
CA LEU A 10 10.81 -8.04 -31.02
C LEU A 10 9.91 -8.72 -29.97
N ALA A 11 9.19 -9.78 -30.34
CA ALA A 11 8.34 -10.52 -29.39
C ALA A 11 9.13 -11.19 -28.27
N THR A 12 10.33 -11.70 -28.55
CA THR A 12 11.24 -12.26 -27.55
C THR A 12 11.82 -11.19 -26.63
N LEU A 13 12.22 -10.03 -27.16
CA LEU A 13 12.62 -8.89 -26.33
C LEU A 13 11.50 -8.44 -25.38
N PHE A 14 10.26 -8.28 -25.86
CA PHE A 14 9.15 -7.89 -24.99
C PHE A 14 8.82 -8.92 -23.90
N SER A 15 8.99 -10.22 -24.16
CA SER A 15 8.71 -11.27 -23.16
C SER A 15 9.73 -11.34 -22.02
N PHE A 16 10.98 -10.88 -22.24
CA PHE A 16 12.00 -10.83 -21.18
C PHE A 16 11.90 -9.58 -20.28
N PHE A 17 11.47 -8.44 -20.81
CA PHE A 17 11.44 -7.18 -20.04
C PHE A 17 10.10 -6.86 -19.37
N THR A 18 8.99 -7.42 -19.87
CA THR A 18 7.65 -7.14 -19.31
C THR A 18 7.37 -7.72 -17.91
N PRO A 19 7.86 -8.91 -17.52
CA PRO A 19 7.57 -9.47 -16.19
C PRO A 19 8.31 -8.69 -15.09
N SER A 20 9.56 -8.28 -15.34
CA SER A 20 10.39 -7.58 -14.34
C SER A 20 9.88 -6.16 -14.02
N LEU A 21 9.21 -5.51 -14.98
CA LEU A 21 8.63 -4.19 -14.76
C LEU A 21 7.40 -4.27 -13.83
N ALA A 22 6.67 -5.39 -13.81
CA ALA A 22 5.35 -5.51 -13.18
C ALA A 22 5.31 -5.85 -11.69
N CYS A 23 6.47 -6.00 -11.04
CA CYS A 23 6.59 -6.66 -9.73
C CYS A 23 7.12 -5.73 -8.63
N LYS A 24 6.53 -4.54 -8.52
CA LYS A 24 6.81 -3.63 -7.40
C LYS A 24 5.70 -3.66 -6.37
N LYS A 25 6.10 -3.59 -5.10
CA LYS A 25 5.18 -3.37 -3.99
C LYS A 25 4.97 -1.90 -3.78
N ARG A 26 3.73 -1.51 -3.52
CA ARG A 26 3.37 -0.18 -3.05
C ARG A 26 2.74 -0.29 -1.67
N TYR A 27 3.31 0.43 -0.72
CA TYR A 27 2.84 0.48 0.66
C TYR A 27 2.10 1.78 0.93
N TYR A 28 0.97 1.67 1.64
CA TYR A 28 0.22 2.79 2.19
C TYR A 28 0.07 2.58 3.68
N GLN A 29 0.76 3.40 4.47
CA GLN A 29 0.74 3.29 5.93
C GLN A 29 -0.25 4.29 6.52
N TYR A 30 -1.17 3.77 7.31
CA TYR A 30 -2.11 4.55 8.10
C TYR A 30 -1.86 4.32 9.57
N TRP A 31 -2.00 5.36 10.37
CA TRP A 31 -1.85 5.29 11.82
C TRP A 31 -3.10 5.81 12.53
N MET A 32 -3.34 5.28 13.73
CA MET A 32 -4.30 5.85 14.67
C MET A 32 -3.57 6.69 15.70
N GLU A 33 -4.07 7.90 15.91
CA GLU A 33 -3.58 8.82 16.93
C GLU A 33 -4.49 8.76 18.16
N PHE A 34 -3.87 8.70 19.32
CA PHE A 34 -4.54 8.72 20.62
C PHE A 34 -4.00 9.88 21.45
N ALA A 35 -4.84 10.46 22.31
CA ALA A 35 -4.45 11.58 23.16
C ALA A 35 -3.37 11.18 24.17
N ASN A 36 -3.32 9.91 24.55
CA ASN A 36 -2.27 9.33 25.38
C ASN A 36 -2.00 7.86 25.01
N CYS A 37 -0.82 7.37 25.37
CA CYS A 37 -0.39 5.99 25.08
C CYS A 37 -1.24 4.92 25.79
N ASN A 38 -1.85 5.25 26.94
CA ASN A 38 -2.65 4.32 27.73
C ASN A 38 -3.97 3.96 27.05
N GLU A 39 -4.56 4.89 26.30
CA GLU A 39 -5.75 4.62 25.48
C GLU A 39 -5.46 3.54 24.42
N GLY A 40 -4.32 3.63 23.73
CA GLY A 40 -3.92 2.65 22.71
C GLY A 40 -3.68 1.24 23.26
N LEU A 41 -3.31 1.13 24.54
CA LEU A 41 -3.05 -0.14 25.22
C LEU A 41 -4.32 -0.92 25.59
N GLN A 42 -5.50 -0.31 25.52
CA GLN A 42 -6.74 -0.98 25.90
C GLN A 42 -7.06 -2.16 24.95
N PRO A 43 -7.42 -3.35 25.48
CA PRO A 43 -7.71 -4.52 24.64
C PRO A 43 -8.82 -4.30 23.60
N THR A 44 -9.85 -3.54 23.98
CA THR A 44 -10.98 -3.19 23.11
C THR A 44 -10.54 -2.37 21.89
N ILE A 45 -9.52 -1.51 22.05
CA ILE A 45 -8.96 -0.71 20.96
C ILE A 45 -8.17 -1.60 20.01
N LYS A 46 -7.40 -2.57 20.51
CA LYS A 46 -6.68 -3.54 19.66
C LYS A 46 -7.62 -4.29 18.73
N GLU A 47 -8.71 -4.85 19.28
CA GLU A 47 -9.68 -5.60 18.50
C GLU A 47 -10.41 -4.71 17.49
N ARG A 48 -10.78 -3.49 17.90
CA ARG A 48 -11.39 -2.51 17.02
C ARG A 48 -10.45 -2.14 15.87
N ALA A 49 -9.19 -1.81 16.17
CA ALA A 49 -8.18 -1.47 15.16
C ALA A 49 -7.93 -2.62 14.19
N ALA A 50 -7.93 -3.87 14.66
CA ALA A 50 -7.80 -5.05 13.81
C ALA A 50 -8.99 -5.21 12.86
N ARG A 51 -10.22 -5.05 13.37
CA ARG A 51 -11.43 -5.08 12.54
C ARG A 51 -11.44 -3.96 11.51
N GLU A 52 -11.12 -2.73 11.92
CA GLU A 52 -11.05 -1.58 11.02
C GLU A 52 -9.97 -1.78 9.94
N CYS A 53 -8.75 -2.17 10.32
CA CYS A 53 -7.66 -2.39 9.36
C CYS A 53 -7.99 -3.48 8.33
N ALA A 54 -8.68 -4.55 8.73
CA ALA A 54 -9.12 -5.58 7.79
C ALA A 54 -10.05 -5.03 6.68
N THR A 55 -10.81 -3.96 6.95
CA THR A 55 -11.68 -3.31 5.95
C THR A 55 -10.93 -2.46 4.94
N PHE A 56 -9.67 -2.10 5.19
CA PHE A 56 -8.93 -1.17 4.33
C PHE A 56 -8.65 -1.74 2.94
N ARG A 57 -8.62 -3.07 2.82
CA ARG A 57 -8.37 -3.76 1.55
C ARG A 57 -9.40 -3.36 0.47
N GLN A 58 -10.69 -3.36 0.79
CA GLN A 58 -11.73 -3.25 -0.23
C GLN A 58 -11.70 -1.91 -0.98
N PRO A 59 -11.61 -0.74 -0.30
CA PRO A 59 -11.51 0.54 -1.00
C PRO A 59 -10.29 0.66 -1.93
N PHE A 60 -9.18 0.01 -1.60
CA PHE A 60 -8.00 -0.03 -2.47
C PHE A 60 -8.19 -0.96 -3.68
N VAL A 61 -8.91 -2.07 -3.52
CA VAL A 61 -9.32 -2.93 -4.64
C VAL A 61 -10.23 -2.16 -5.59
N ASP A 62 -11.21 -1.44 -5.06
CA ASP A 62 -12.13 -0.62 -5.86
C ASP A 62 -11.40 0.52 -6.59
N LEU A 63 -10.46 1.17 -5.91
CA LEU A 63 -9.59 2.18 -6.52
C LEU A 63 -8.70 1.58 -7.63
N SER A 64 -8.20 0.36 -7.44
CA SER A 64 -7.44 -0.35 -8.46
C SER A 64 -8.30 -0.60 -9.72
N ALA A 65 -9.54 -1.04 -9.54
CA ALA A 65 -10.47 -1.25 -10.65
C ALA A 65 -10.71 0.04 -11.46
N GLN A 66 -10.81 1.18 -10.78
CA GLN A 66 -10.99 2.49 -11.42
C GLN A 66 -9.72 3.06 -12.04
N THR A 67 -8.55 2.46 -11.82
CA THR A 67 -7.24 2.93 -12.30
C THR A 67 -6.61 1.96 -13.29
N GLN A 68 -7.42 1.20 -14.02
CA GLN A 68 -6.94 0.18 -14.97
C GLN A 68 -6.04 -0.88 -14.32
N ASN A 69 -6.35 -1.22 -13.07
CA ASN A 69 -5.57 -2.13 -12.22
C ASN A 69 -4.14 -1.66 -11.95
N GLN A 70 -3.92 -0.35 -11.81
CA GLN A 70 -2.58 0.17 -11.50
C GLN A 70 -2.05 -0.36 -10.16
N LEU A 71 -2.90 -0.55 -9.15
CA LEU A 71 -2.49 -1.12 -7.86
C LEU A 71 -2.36 -2.65 -7.89
N GLY A 72 -2.66 -3.28 -9.03
CA GLY A 72 -2.80 -4.72 -9.13
C GLY A 72 -4.10 -5.22 -8.48
N ARG A 73 -4.30 -6.54 -8.53
CA ARG A 73 -5.46 -7.21 -7.90
C ARG A 73 -5.13 -7.79 -6.53
N ASP A 74 -3.85 -8.07 -6.30
CA ASP A 74 -3.36 -8.61 -5.04
C ASP A 74 -3.06 -7.45 -4.09
N ILE A 75 -3.98 -7.23 -3.14
CA ILE A 75 -3.91 -6.17 -2.15
C ILE A 75 -4.23 -6.79 -0.79
N THR A 76 -3.34 -6.56 0.19
CA THR A 76 -3.51 -6.97 1.59
C THR A 76 -3.52 -5.76 2.52
N ALA A 77 -4.09 -5.93 3.70
CA ALA A 77 -4.07 -4.93 4.77
C ALA A 77 -3.69 -5.62 6.08
N GLU A 78 -2.64 -5.13 6.73
CA GLU A 78 -2.06 -5.78 7.91
C GLU A 78 -1.90 -4.77 9.05
N LEU A 79 -2.38 -5.15 10.23
CA LEU A 79 -2.22 -4.37 11.45
C LEU A 79 -0.88 -4.70 12.10
N THR A 80 -0.13 -3.67 12.45
CA THR A 80 1.10 -3.74 13.22
C THR A 80 1.01 -2.83 14.44
N ILE A 81 1.65 -3.23 15.53
CA ILE A 81 1.82 -2.35 16.68
C ILE A 81 3.01 -1.44 16.33
N ALA A 82 2.74 -0.15 16.18
CA ALA A 82 3.79 0.83 15.90
C ALA A 82 4.47 1.30 17.18
N GLY A 83 3.69 1.45 18.28
CA GLY A 83 4.17 1.78 19.62
C GLY A 83 5.18 2.93 19.67
N GLY A 84 4.72 4.18 19.74
CA GLY A 84 5.60 5.34 19.92
C GLY A 84 4.85 6.65 20.11
N THR A 85 5.56 7.69 20.56
CA THR A 85 5.03 9.07 20.59
C THR A 85 5.04 9.65 19.17
N ILE A 86 4.11 10.58 18.91
CA ILE A 86 4.06 11.30 17.63
C ILE A 86 5.32 12.16 17.37
N ASP A 87 6.04 12.53 18.43
CA ASP A 87 7.30 13.28 18.37
C ASP A 87 8.34 12.71 17.41
N GLU A 88 8.33 11.39 17.15
CA GLU A 88 9.20 10.76 16.17
C GLU A 88 8.82 11.04 14.70
N TYR A 89 7.62 11.57 14.43
CA TYR A 89 7.01 11.53 13.10
C TYR A 89 6.37 12.83 12.59
N THR A 90 5.91 13.77 13.43
CA THR A 90 5.34 15.03 12.92
C THR A 90 5.94 16.29 13.55
N ASP A 91 5.84 16.47 14.86
CA ASP A 91 6.22 17.72 15.53
C ASP A 91 6.81 17.42 16.91
N LYS A 92 7.95 18.03 17.23
CA LYS A 92 8.58 17.91 18.54
C LYS A 92 7.72 18.63 19.58
N GLY A 93 7.13 17.89 20.51
CA GLY A 93 6.31 18.39 21.62
C GLY A 93 4.86 17.91 21.63
N ASN A 94 4.48 16.99 20.73
CA ASN A 94 3.17 16.37 20.73
C ASN A 94 3.18 15.10 21.60
N THR A 95 2.49 15.17 22.75
CA THR A 95 2.34 14.06 23.69
C THR A 95 1.39 12.95 23.21
N ASN A 96 0.72 13.15 22.07
CA ASN A 96 -0.16 12.15 21.50
C ASN A 96 0.66 10.93 21.05
N CYS A 97 0.04 9.76 21.15
CA CYS A 97 0.71 8.49 20.87
C CYS A 97 0.12 7.82 19.64
N ILE A 98 0.99 7.15 18.88
CA ILE A 98 0.59 6.20 17.85
C ILE A 98 0.80 4.81 18.40
N TYR A 99 -0.29 4.07 18.49
CA TYR A 99 -0.22 2.72 19.00
C TYR A 99 -0.35 1.68 17.88
N TYR A 100 -1.24 1.93 16.91
CA TYR A 100 -1.54 1.00 15.83
C TYR A 100 -1.25 1.61 14.46
N GLN A 101 -0.65 0.80 13.59
CA GLN A 101 -0.41 1.12 12.18
C GLN A 101 -1.02 0.04 11.29
N CYS A 102 -1.88 0.44 10.36
CA CYS A 102 -2.41 -0.41 9.31
C CYS A 102 -1.62 -0.17 8.02
N THR A 103 -1.01 -1.22 7.48
CA THR A 103 -0.25 -1.14 6.23
C THR A 103 -1.04 -1.85 5.14
N VAL A 104 -1.48 -1.09 4.14
CA VAL A 104 -2.06 -1.64 2.91
C VAL A 104 -0.94 -1.87 1.91
N THR A 105 -0.81 -3.11 1.44
CA THR A 105 0.22 -3.51 0.47
C THR A 105 -0.44 -3.88 -0.83
N ALA A 106 -0.11 -3.12 -1.88
CA ALA A 106 -0.41 -3.47 -3.26
C ALA A 106 0.78 -4.25 -3.85
N TRP A 107 0.60 -5.55 -4.08
CA TRP A 107 1.69 -6.48 -4.40
C TRP A 107 2.10 -6.45 -5.87
N ARG A 108 1.26 -6.01 -6.79
CA ARG A 108 1.57 -5.96 -8.22
C ARG A 108 1.33 -4.55 -8.77
N TYR A 109 1.98 -3.57 -8.15
CA TYR A 109 1.83 -2.17 -8.51
C TYR A 109 2.54 -1.85 -9.83
N ARG A 110 1.83 -1.16 -10.73
CA ARG A 110 2.29 -0.78 -12.06
C ARG A 110 2.81 0.66 -12.05
N GLU A 111 4.10 0.83 -11.84
CA GLU A 111 4.70 2.16 -11.69
C GLU A 111 4.74 3.00 -12.98
N TRP A 112 4.69 2.35 -14.14
CA TRP A 112 4.72 3.03 -15.44
C TRP A 112 3.37 3.66 -15.82
N GLN A 113 2.32 3.41 -15.04
CA GLN A 113 1.02 4.06 -15.22
C GLN A 113 0.95 5.33 -14.35
N THR A 114 0.38 6.41 -14.85
CA THR A 114 0.34 7.73 -14.16
C THR A 114 -1.03 8.05 -13.56
N ASN A 115 -2.02 7.16 -13.67
CA ASN A 115 -3.43 7.38 -13.26
C ASN A 115 -3.63 7.67 -11.76
N MET A 116 -2.60 7.47 -10.94
CA MET A 116 -2.60 7.66 -9.49
C MET A 116 -1.89 8.94 -9.02
N GLU A 117 -1.22 9.71 -9.88
CA GLU A 117 -0.37 10.85 -9.48
C GLU A 117 -1.16 11.97 -8.78
N HIS A 118 -2.40 12.21 -9.21
CA HIS A 118 -3.29 13.25 -8.66
C HIS A 118 -4.56 12.69 -8.03
N ARG A 119 -4.65 11.37 -7.84
CA ARG A 119 -5.87 10.74 -7.35
C ARG A 119 -5.86 10.67 -5.82
N ALA A 120 -6.99 11.04 -5.22
CA ALA A 120 -7.17 10.90 -3.78
C ALA A 120 -7.09 9.42 -3.37
N LEU A 121 -6.36 9.16 -2.29
CA LEU A 121 -6.32 7.84 -1.67
C LEU A 121 -7.58 7.64 -0.79
N PRO A 122 -7.98 6.39 -0.52
CA PRO A 122 -9.07 6.13 0.40
C PRO A 122 -8.77 6.75 1.77
N SER A 123 -9.77 7.43 2.33
CA SER A 123 -9.74 7.99 3.67
C SER A 123 -10.50 7.08 4.63
N PHE A 124 -9.98 6.93 5.85
CA PHE A 124 -10.60 6.06 6.86
C PHE A 124 -10.81 6.88 8.14
N PRO A 125 -12.05 6.96 8.67
CA PRO A 125 -12.33 7.74 9.88
C PRO A 125 -11.45 7.30 11.06
N GLY A 126 -10.81 8.26 11.73
CA GLY A 126 -9.91 7.99 12.87
C GLY A 126 -8.50 7.50 12.49
N TRP A 127 -8.22 7.31 11.20
CA TRP A 127 -6.91 6.93 10.70
C TRP A 127 -6.35 8.03 9.81
N LYS A 128 -5.06 8.32 9.98
CA LYS A 128 -4.34 9.31 9.19
C LYS A 128 -3.34 8.61 8.28
N LEU A 129 -3.17 9.08 7.05
CA LEU A 129 -2.13 8.57 6.15
C LEU A 129 -0.77 9.09 6.64
N LYS A 130 0.14 8.18 6.99
CA LYS A 130 1.50 8.50 7.43
C LYS A 130 2.45 8.60 6.25
N SER A 131 2.50 7.56 5.42
CA SER A 131 3.47 7.46 4.34
C SER A 131 2.98 6.62 3.16
N ARG A 132 3.61 6.85 2.00
CA ARG A 132 3.45 6.05 0.80
C ARG A 132 4.83 5.80 0.18
N TYR A 133 5.25 4.55 0.05
CA TYR A 133 6.59 4.22 -0.45
C TYR A 133 6.60 2.93 -1.27
N PHE A 134 7.67 2.77 -2.04
CA PHE A 134 7.91 1.59 -2.88
C PHE A 134 8.81 0.61 -2.16
N GLY A 135 8.53 -0.69 -2.31
CA GLY A 135 9.48 -1.75 -1.96
C GLY A 135 10.08 -2.40 -3.21
N PRO A 136 11.36 -2.81 -3.18
CA PRO A 136 11.93 -3.62 -4.24
C PRO A 136 11.32 -5.03 -4.25
N GLY A 137 10.94 -5.52 -5.44
CA GLY A 137 10.61 -6.91 -5.72
C GLY A 137 9.37 -7.48 -5.02
N THR A 138 8.79 -8.53 -5.59
CA THR A 138 7.68 -9.30 -4.99
C THR A 138 8.00 -10.80 -5.07
N ASN A 139 7.56 -11.57 -4.08
CA ASN A 139 7.60 -13.04 -4.13
C ASN A 139 6.36 -13.62 -4.85
N ASN A 140 5.34 -12.78 -5.12
CA ASN A 140 4.05 -13.18 -5.68
C ASN A 140 3.90 -12.73 -7.14
N CYS A 141 4.95 -12.84 -7.94
CA CYS A 141 4.86 -12.63 -9.38
C CYS A 141 4.88 -13.97 -10.09
N ASP A 142 3.73 -14.63 -10.09
CA ASP A 142 3.40 -15.68 -11.05
C ASP A 142 3.14 -15.07 -12.43
#